data_AF-A0A7J0AAC5-F1
#
_entry.id   AF-A0A7J0AAC5-F1
#
_cell.length_a   1.000
_cell.length_b   1.000
_cell.length_c   1.000
_cell.angle_alpha   90.00
_cell.angle_beta   90.00
_cell.angle_gamma   90.00
#
_symmetry.space_group_name_H-M   'P 1'
#
loop_
_entity.id
_entity.type
_entity.pdbx_description
1 polymer ?
#
loop_
_entity_poly.entity_id
_entity_poly.type
_entity_poly.pdbx_seq_one_letter_code
_entity_poly.pdbx_strand_id
1 'polypeptide(L)'
;MTGREQTDIFEIFNFLRFPLMAGVILIHCNFLPDMPEPMAPGANTAMFTACLAWFDRYILSLSVPLFFFMSGYLFFRSGPQLSATGYAHKLAGRARSLLIPYMAWNTIGLLLLALKKLPALAPAFPQYESFTFSIPQILTGYVDLAGSGYPYDFVLWFLRNLILIVILSPLVSWALQVNRWLAPALFFIAAYMTGHAAFLRVPVDMIYFATGAAMASSGSTSAIRGNIIPPTVAWLILIVLSATEAIPQQLSPTLTVALTLTGLIMTVRIAAACVDRGCSVPRFLTSATFFIYAFHGLFATIVRKSVTIVIPPVSDLTCAAVYFGSFAIDLGLSLLAFATMRRICPRTLSVLCGMRDKPLKQDQPVIRPECI
;
A
#
# COMPACT_ATOMS: atom_id res chain seq x y z
N MET A 1 -24.49 3.02 11.73
CA MET A 1 -23.31 3.04 12.60
C MET A 1 -23.42 4.16 13.61
N THR A 2 -23.27 3.83 14.89
CA THR A 2 -23.19 4.81 15.99
C THR A 2 -21.85 5.57 15.97
N GLY A 3 -21.74 6.69 16.69
CA GLY A 3 -20.48 7.44 16.80
C GLY A 3 -19.33 6.64 17.43
N ARG A 4 -19.65 5.74 18.37
CA ARG A 4 -18.69 4.82 19.01
C ARG A 4 -18.15 3.80 18.01
N GLU A 5 -19.03 3.16 17.24
CA GLU A 5 -18.64 2.21 16.20
C GLU A 5 -17.72 2.82 15.14
N GLN A 6 -17.93 4.08 14.78
CA GLN A 6 -17.04 4.75 13.83
C GLN A 6 -15.64 5.01 14.41
N THR A 7 -15.56 5.32 15.69
CA THR A 7 -14.29 5.55 16.40
C THR A 7 -13.48 4.26 16.44
N ASP A 8 -14.12 3.14 16.80
CA ASP A 8 -13.50 1.82 16.85
C ASP A 8 -12.91 1.41 15.48
N ILE A 9 -13.62 1.64 14.37
CA ILE A 9 -13.08 1.32 13.03
C ILE A 9 -11.83 2.14 12.70
N PHE A 10 -11.80 3.41 13.08
CA PHE A 10 -10.60 4.23 12.86
C PHE A 10 -9.41 3.71 13.64
N GLU A 11 -9.60 3.25 14.88
CA GLU A 11 -8.53 2.66 15.69
C GLU A 11 -7.99 1.40 15.03
N ILE A 12 -8.86 0.50 14.56
CA ILE A 12 -8.49 -0.73 13.85
C ILE A 12 -7.69 -0.41 12.58
N PHE A 13 -8.17 0.54 11.76
CA PHE A 13 -7.47 0.89 10.52
C PHE A 13 -6.18 1.67 10.79
N ASN A 14 -6.11 2.49 11.85
CA ASN A 14 -4.87 3.12 12.27
C ASN A 14 -3.84 2.09 12.75
N PHE A 15 -4.28 1.06 13.48
CA PHE A 15 -3.44 -0.05 13.90
C PHE A 15 -2.86 -0.82 12.71
N LEU A 16 -3.65 -1.04 11.66
CA LEU A 16 -3.21 -1.75 10.45
C LEU A 16 -2.24 -0.96 9.56
N ARG A 17 -2.39 0.37 9.48
CA ARG A 17 -1.65 1.20 8.52
C ARG A 17 -0.14 1.04 8.58
N PHE A 18 0.44 1.04 9.77
CA PHE A 18 1.89 0.97 9.92
C PHE A 18 2.45 -0.44 9.62
N PRO A 19 1.91 -1.55 10.16
CA PRO A 19 2.31 -2.90 9.76
C PRO A 19 2.19 -3.17 8.26
N LEU A 20 1.09 -2.76 7.64
CA LEU A 20 0.93 -2.92 6.19
C LEU A 20 1.96 -2.10 5.41
N MET A 21 2.38 -0.96 5.95
CA MET A 21 3.44 -0.18 5.35
C MET A 21 4.82 -0.80 5.51
N ALA A 22 5.16 -1.27 6.70
CA ALA A 22 6.35 -2.10 6.86
C ALA A 22 6.35 -3.28 5.87
N GLY A 23 5.19 -3.92 5.65
CA GLY A 23 5.02 -4.97 4.65
C GLY A 23 5.37 -4.52 3.22
N VAL A 24 4.94 -3.33 2.79
CA VAL A 24 5.31 -2.80 1.47
C VAL A 24 6.81 -2.54 1.33
N ILE A 25 7.46 -2.00 2.37
CA ILE A 25 8.92 -1.81 2.35
C ILE A 25 9.61 -3.19 2.21
N LEU A 26 9.17 -4.19 2.98
CA LEU A 26 9.69 -5.56 2.92
C LEU A 26 9.58 -6.17 1.51
N ILE A 27 8.51 -5.90 0.75
CA ILE A 27 8.39 -6.31 -0.66
C ILE A 27 9.55 -5.71 -1.48
N HIS A 28 9.86 -4.43 -1.27
CA HIS A 28 10.90 -3.73 -2.00
C HIS A 28 12.33 -4.01 -1.53
N CYS A 29 12.49 -4.65 -0.38
CA CYS A 29 13.78 -5.19 0.08
C CYS A 29 14.17 -6.51 -0.63
N ASN A 30 13.28 -7.12 -1.43
CA ASN A 30 13.61 -8.31 -2.21
C ASN A 30 14.70 -8.00 -3.27
N PHE A 31 15.91 -8.51 -3.03
CA PHE A 31 17.09 -8.29 -3.86
C PHE A 31 17.34 -9.40 -4.88
N LEU A 32 16.59 -10.51 -4.81
CA LEU A 32 16.81 -11.66 -5.69
C LEU A 32 16.76 -11.28 -7.19
N PRO A 33 15.85 -10.40 -7.67
CA PRO A 33 15.83 -9.98 -9.07
C PRO A 33 17.08 -9.17 -9.52
N ASP A 34 17.85 -8.62 -8.57
CA ASP A 34 19.10 -7.90 -8.88
C ASP A 34 20.32 -8.83 -8.94
N MET A 35 20.18 -10.11 -8.58
CA MET A 35 21.28 -11.06 -8.53
C MET A 35 21.53 -11.69 -9.91
N PRO A 36 22.80 -11.94 -10.29
CA PRO A 36 23.11 -12.71 -11.49
C PRO A 36 22.59 -14.14 -11.37
N GLU A 37 22.06 -14.67 -12.47
CA GLU A 37 21.74 -16.09 -12.62
C GLU A 37 22.79 -16.80 -13.50
N PRO A 38 23.36 -17.94 -13.06
CA PRO A 38 23.18 -18.58 -11.75
C PRO A 38 23.89 -17.81 -10.62
N MET A 39 23.42 -17.99 -9.38
CA MET A 39 24.13 -17.46 -8.21
C MET A 39 25.56 -18.01 -8.13
N ALA A 40 26.42 -17.34 -7.38
CA ALA A 40 27.83 -17.70 -7.25
C ALA A 40 28.03 -19.21 -6.95
N PRO A 41 29.02 -19.88 -7.59
CA PRO A 41 29.28 -21.30 -7.34
C PRO A 41 29.42 -21.61 -5.85
N GLY A 42 28.68 -22.62 -5.36
CA GLY A 42 28.65 -23.00 -3.95
C GLY A 42 27.68 -22.19 -3.07
N ALA A 43 26.89 -21.29 -3.65
CA ALA A 43 25.86 -20.58 -2.89
C ALA A 43 24.74 -21.52 -2.43
N ASN A 44 24.37 -21.43 -1.14
CA ASN A 44 23.26 -22.19 -0.55
C ASN A 44 22.19 -21.22 -0.05
N THR A 45 21.24 -20.88 -0.92
CA THR A 45 20.22 -19.84 -0.70
C THR A 45 18.79 -20.38 -0.81
N ALA A 46 18.64 -21.71 -0.92
CA ALA A 46 17.38 -22.36 -1.27
C ALA A 46 16.32 -22.17 -0.18
N MET A 47 16.71 -22.30 1.10
CA MET A 47 15.77 -22.13 2.21
C MET A 47 15.28 -20.69 2.30
N PHE A 48 16.19 -19.71 2.23
CA PHE A 48 15.83 -18.29 2.24
C PHE A 48 14.91 -17.96 1.06
N THR A 49 15.24 -18.43 -0.14
CA THR A 49 14.46 -18.15 -1.35
C THR A 49 13.05 -18.74 -1.22
N ALA A 50 12.93 -19.98 -0.74
CA ALA A 50 11.63 -20.61 -0.49
C ALA A 50 10.82 -19.88 0.59
N CYS A 51 11.45 -19.50 1.71
CA CYS A 51 10.80 -18.75 2.77
C CYS A 51 10.34 -17.37 2.30
N LEU A 52 11.18 -16.64 1.56
CA LEU A 52 10.84 -15.33 1.02
C LEU A 52 9.71 -15.44 0.00
N ALA A 53 9.75 -16.41 -0.92
CA ALA A 53 8.68 -16.64 -1.88
C ALA A 53 7.34 -16.94 -1.20
N TRP A 54 7.34 -17.77 -0.16
CA TRP A 54 6.14 -18.05 0.64
C TRP A 54 5.63 -16.79 1.36
N PHE A 55 6.53 -16.07 2.03
CA PHE A 55 6.20 -14.88 2.80
C PHE A 55 5.65 -13.75 1.91
N ASP A 56 6.30 -13.49 0.77
CA ASP A 56 5.88 -12.50 -0.21
C ASP A 56 4.50 -12.85 -0.78
N ARG A 57 4.34 -14.10 -1.24
CA ARG A 57 3.12 -14.57 -1.91
C ARG A 57 1.90 -14.57 -1.01
N TYR A 58 2.04 -14.97 0.25
CA TYR A 58 0.89 -15.21 1.12
C TYR A 58 0.67 -14.12 2.17
N ILE A 59 1.75 -13.49 2.68
CA ILE A 59 1.65 -12.48 3.74
C ILE A 59 1.78 -11.07 3.17
N LEU A 60 2.91 -10.75 2.52
CA LEU A 60 3.19 -9.39 2.10
C LEU A 60 2.24 -8.91 0.99
N SER A 61 1.83 -9.82 0.10
CA SER A 61 0.85 -9.58 -0.97
C SER A 61 -0.49 -9.04 -0.48
N LEU A 62 -0.85 -9.24 0.80
CA LEU A 62 -2.08 -8.71 1.41
C LEU A 62 -2.00 -7.20 1.65
N SER A 63 -0.80 -6.62 1.74
CA SER A 63 -0.56 -5.23 2.18
C SER A 63 -1.32 -4.21 1.32
N VAL A 64 -1.14 -4.27 0.00
CA VAL A 64 -1.75 -3.31 -0.93
C VAL A 64 -3.29 -3.52 -1.06
N PRO A 65 -3.80 -4.75 -1.25
CA PRO A 65 -5.24 -5.03 -1.20
C PRO A 65 -5.93 -4.52 0.06
N LEU A 66 -5.30 -4.65 1.23
CA LEU A 66 -5.82 -4.13 2.50
C LEU A 66 -5.93 -2.60 2.49
N PHE A 67 -4.99 -1.88 1.88
CA PHE A 67 -5.12 -0.43 1.72
C PHE A 67 -6.29 -0.04 0.80
N PHE A 68 -6.54 -0.79 -0.30
CA PHE A 68 -7.72 -0.57 -1.15
C PHE A 68 -9.02 -0.84 -0.39
N PHE A 69 -9.10 -1.96 0.33
CA PHE A 69 -10.25 -2.31 1.15
C PHE A 69 -10.55 -1.25 2.22
N MET A 70 -9.55 -0.85 3.00
CA MET A 70 -9.71 0.21 4.01
C MET A 70 -10.21 1.51 3.36
N SER A 71 -9.70 1.84 2.17
CA SER A 71 -10.10 3.03 1.43
C SER A 71 -11.56 2.96 0.98
N GLY A 72 -12.01 1.82 0.45
CA GLY A 72 -13.40 1.59 0.06
C GLY A 72 -14.36 1.61 1.25
N TYR A 73 -13.98 0.95 2.34
CA TYR A 73 -14.74 0.95 3.58
C TYR A 73 -14.92 2.38 4.11
N LEU A 74 -13.82 3.13 4.25
CA LEU A 74 -13.88 4.52 4.74
C LEU A 74 -14.62 5.46 3.78
N PHE A 75 -14.61 5.19 2.47
CA PHE A 75 -15.33 6.01 1.50
C PHE A 75 -16.84 5.83 1.61
N PHE A 76 -17.32 4.60 1.83
CA PHE A 76 -18.75 4.25 1.88
C PHE A 76 -19.32 4.02 3.29
N ARG A 77 -18.55 4.34 4.35
CA ARG A 77 -18.97 4.22 5.76
C ARG A 77 -20.26 4.96 6.14
N SER A 78 -20.61 6.00 5.38
CA SER A 78 -21.84 6.78 5.61
C SER A 78 -23.05 6.24 4.83
N GLY A 79 -22.89 5.12 4.12
CA GLY A 79 -23.93 4.51 3.29
C GLY A 79 -23.55 4.45 1.81
N PRO A 80 -24.28 3.63 1.02
CA PRO A 80 -24.01 3.43 -0.40
C PRO A 80 -24.43 4.62 -1.27
N GLN A 81 -25.33 5.49 -0.80
CA GLN A 81 -25.85 6.62 -1.56
C GLN A 81 -24.78 7.70 -1.76
N LEU A 82 -24.71 8.24 -2.98
CA LEU A 82 -23.75 9.26 -3.36
C LEU A 82 -24.46 10.36 -4.17
N SER A 83 -24.88 11.42 -3.50
CA SER A 83 -25.41 12.61 -4.18
C SER A 83 -24.30 13.33 -4.94
N ALA A 84 -24.65 14.10 -5.98
CA ALA A 84 -23.66 14.88 -6.74
C ALA A 84 -22.84 15.84 -5.85
N THR A 85 -23.51 16.52 -4.91
CA THR A 85 -22.85 17.42 -3.94
C THR A 85 -21.97 16.65 -2.96
N GLY A 86 -22.45 15.51 -2.45
CA GLY A 86 -21.68 14.65 -1.56
C GLY A 86 -20.46 14.05 -2.25
N TYR A 87 -20.58 13.68 -3.52
CA TYR A 87 -19.48 13.21 -4.36
C TYR A 87 -18.43 14.28 -4.56
N ALA A 88 -18.83 15.48 -4.99
CA ALA A 88 -17.91 16.60 -5.21
C ALA A 88 -17.14 16.95 -3.91
N HIS A 89 -17.83 16.96 -2.77
CA HIS A 89 -17.19 17.20 -1.47
C HIS A 89 -16.17 16.10 -1.12
N LYS A 90 -16.53 14.82 -1.32
CA LYS A 90 -15.58 13.70 -1.13
C LYS A 90 -14.37 13.84 -2.07
N LEU A 91 -14.58 14.15 -3.34
CA LEU A 91 -13.52 14.28 -4.33
C LEU A 91 -12.57 15.44 -4.00
N ALA A 92 -13.08 16.60 -3.57
CA ALA A 92 -12.26 17.72 -3.12
C ALA A 92 -11.40 17.35 -1.89
N GLY A 93 -11.96 16.60 -0.93
CA GLY A 93 -11.19 16.09 0.21
C GLY A 93 -10.11 15.08 -0.19
N ARG A 94 -10.37 14.25 -1.20
CA ARG A 94 -9.42 13.28 -1.75
C ARG A 94 -8.35 13.94 -2.63
N ALA A 95 -8.68 15.01 -3.34
CA ALA A 95 -7.69 15.80 -4.07
C ALA A 95 -6.61 16.33 -3.11
N ARG A 96 -7.03 16.84 -1.94
CA ARG A 96 -6.12 17.31 -0.90
C ARG A 96 -5.28 16.20 -0.24
N SER A 97 -5.89 15.05 0.00
CA SER A 97 -5.27 13.97 0.78
C SER A 97 -4.55 12.89 -0.04
N LEU A 98 -4.76 12.87 -1.36
CA LEU A 98 -4.18 11.90 -2.30
C LEU A 98 -3.54 12.60 -3.51
N LEU A 99 -4.29 13.40 -4.29
CA LEU A 99 -3.79 13.97 -5.55
C LEU A 99 -2.64 14.97 -5.35
N ILE A 100 -2.76 15.91 -4.41
CA ILE A 100 -1.69 16.88 -4.13
C ILE A 100 -0.40 16.16 -3.70
N PRO A 101 -0.43 15.25 -2.69
CA PRO A 101 0.73 14.43 -2.37
C PRO A 101 1.29 13.64 -3.55
N TYR A 102 0.40 13.01 -4.34
CA TYR A 102 0.78 12.24 -5.51
C TYR A 102 1.60 13.07 -6.51
N MET A 103 1.11 14.26 -6.84
CA MET A 103 1.81 15.16 -7.77
C MET A 103 3.12 15.64 -7.17
N ALA A 104 3.15 15.99 -5.89
CA ALA A 104 4.36 16.48 -5.22
C ALA A 104 5.46 15.40 -5.18
N TRP A 105 5.14 14.19 -4.75
CA TRP A 105 6.11 13.09 -4.68
C TRP A 105 6.57 12.62 -6.06
N ASN A 106 5.69 12.55 -7.05
CA ASN A 106 6.11 12.26 -8.43
C ASN A 106 6.97 13.38 -9.03
N THR A 107 6.73 14.64 -8.66
CA THR A 107 7.62 15.74 -9.05
C THR A 107 9.01 15.55 -8.46
N ILE A 108 9.10 15.15 -7.18
CA ILE A 108 10.39 14.80 -6.56
C ILE A 108 11.04 13.62 -7.31
N GLY A 109 10.28 12.59 -7.66
CA GLY A 109 10.75 11.46 -8.47
C GLY A 109 11.28 11.88 -9.84
N LEU A 110 10.58 12.78 -10.54
CA LEU A 110 11.02 13.36 -11.82
C LEU A 110 12.34 14.14 -11.65
N LEU A 111 12.45 14.97 -10.62
CA LEU A 111 13.69 15.73 -10.33
C LEU A 111 14.86 14.79 -10.02
N LEU A 112 14.62 13.71 -9.27
CA LEU A 112 15.63 12.68 -9.00
C LEU A 112 16.01 11.91 -10.27
N LEU A 113 15.07 11.63 -11.17
CA LEU A 113 15.36 11.03 -12.46
C LEU A 113 16.22 11.97 -13.32
N ALA A 114 15.90 13.26 -13.35
CA ALA A 114 16.74 14.28 -14.01
C ALA A 114 18.16 14.32 -13.44
N LEU A 115 18.30 14.27 -12.11
CA LEU A 115 19.61 14.17 -11.45
C LEU A 115 20.37 12.90 -11.87
N LYS A 116 19.70 11.74 -11.89
CA LYS A 116 20.29 10.45 -12.29
C LYS A 116 20.75 10.42 -13.75
N LYS A 117 20.20 11.26 -14.63
CA LYS A 117 20.60 11.38 -16.03
C LYS A 117 21.72 12.39 -16.29
N LEU A 118 22.24 13.08 -15.27
CA LEU A 118 23.43 13.91 -15.44
C LEU A 118 24.63 13.05 -15.87
N PRO A 119 25.54 13.54 -16.75
CA PRO A 119 26.65 12.73 -17.27
C PRO A 119 27.52 12.06 -16.18
N ALA A 120 27.68 12.71 -15.03
CA ALA A 120 28.45 12.17 -13.91
C ALA A 120 27.77 10.99 -13.19
N LEU A 121 26.43 10.87 -13.27
CA LEU A 121 25.64 9.84 -12.58
C LEU A 121 25.03 8.82 -13.54
N ALA A 122 24.85 9.17 -14.82
CA ALA A 122 24.23 8.33 -15.83
C ALA A 122 24.80 6.90 -15.92
N PRO A 123 26.14 6.67 -15.79
CA PRO A 123 26.69 5.32 -15.81
C PRO A 123 26.15 4.39 -14.70
N ALA A 124 25.72 4.94 -13.57
CA ALA A 124 25.14 4.17 -12.46
C ALA A 124 23.66 3.85 -12.65
N PHE A 125 22.98 4.47 -13.63
CA PHE A 125 21.54 4.31 -13.87
C PHE A 125 21.22 4.06 -15.37
N PRO A 126 21.79 3.01 -15.98
CA PRO A 126 21.61 2.72 -17.41
C PRO A 126 20.15 2.46 -17.80
N GLN A 127 19.31 2.01 -16.87
CA GLN A 127 17.89 1.75 -17.11
C GLN A 127 17.09 2.98 -17.55
N TYR A 128 17.61 4.19 -17.32
CA TYR A 128 16.96 5.42 -17.75
C TYR A 128 17.52 5.96 -19.06
N GLU A 129 18.52 5.35 -19.68
CA GLU A 129 19.23 5.87 -20.86
C GLU A 129 18.27 6.25 -22.01
N SER A 130 17.27 5.42 -22.28
CA SER A 130 16.26 5.64 -23.33
C SER A 130 15.23 6.74 -23.02
N PHE A 131 15.13 7.20 -21.78
CA PHE A 131 14.17 8.23 -21.39
C PHE A 131 14.57 9.62 -21.91
N THR A 132 13.65 10.32 -22.58
CA THR A 132 13.85 11.68 -23.10
C THR A 132 12.98 12.68 -22.34
N PHE A 133 13.49 13.89 -22.12
CA PHE A 133 12.73 14.97 -21.46
C PHE A 133 11.80 15.72 -22.44
N SER A 134 11.09 14.98 -23.29
CA SER A 134 10.03 15.57 -24.13
C SER A 134 8.76 15.81 -23.31
N ILE A 135 7.98 16.84 -23.61
CA ILE A 135 6.73 17.15 -22.89
C ILE A 135 5.79 15.92 -22.80
N PRO A 136 5.55 15.16 -23.88
CA PRO A 136 4.73 13.96 -23.80
C PRO A 136 5.28 12.94 -22.81
N GLN A 137 6.58 12.62 -22.85
CA GLN A 137 7.18 11.66 -21.93
C GLN A 137 7.19 12.17 -20.48
N ILE A 138 7.36 13.49 -20.28
CA ILE A 138 7.26 14.10 -18.96
C ILE A 138 5.87 13.87 -18.37
N LEU A 139 4.82 14.16 -19.15
CA LEU A 139 3.43 14.03 -18.72
C LEU A 139 3.03 12.56 -18.55
N THR A 140 3.42 11.67 -19.47
CA THR A 140 3.10 10.25 -19.34
C THR A 140 3.79 9.64 -18.13
N GLY A 141 4.99 10.08 -17.75
CA GLY A 141 5.69 9.58 -16.56
C GLY A 141 4.95 9.78 -15.23
N TYR A 142 3.96 10.68 -15.16
CA TYR A 142 3.05 10.78 -14.01
C TYR A 142 2.01 9.66 -13.95
N VAL A 143 1.92 8.80 -14.96
CA VAL A 143 0.98 7.68 -15.02
C VAL A 143 1.75 6.40 -15.30
N ASP A 144 2.60 6.42 -16.32
CA ASP A 144 3.38 5.31 -16.82
C ASP A 144 4.72 5.83 -17.36
N LEU A 145 5.77 5.60 -16.57
CA LEU A 145 7.14 5.93 -16.88
C LEU A 145 7.66 4.93 -17.91
N ALA A 146 7.73 5.38 -19.17
CA ALA A 146 8.31 4.63 -20.29
C ALA A 146 7.74 3.21 -20.48
N GLY A 147 6.45 3.00 -20.23
CA GLY A 147 5.78 1.70 -20.42
C GLY A 147 6.01 0.71 -19.27
N SER A 148 6.59 1.15 -18.15
CA SER A 148 6.82 0.31 -16.97
C SER A 148 5.53 -0.04 -16.21
N GLY A 149 4.44 0.70 -16.43
CA GLY A 149 3.21 0.63 -15.65
C GLY A 149 3.26 1.37 -14.30
N TYR A 150 4.36 2.07 -14.00
CA TYR A 150 4.58 2.79 -12.75
C TYR A 150 4.82 4.29 -13.01
N PRO A 151 4.40 5.19 -12.11
CA PRO A 151 4.74 6.61 -12.26
C PRO A 151 6.19 6.87 -11.79
N TYR A 152 6.66 8.13 -11.86
CA TYR A 152 8.04 8.50 -11.48
C TYR A 152 8.50 7.97 -10.11
N ASP A 153 7.65 8.11 -9.11
CA ASP A 153 7.84 7.45 -7.82
C ASP A 153 7.06 6.14 -7.84
N PHE A 154 7.75 5.06 -8.17
CA PHE A 154 7.10 3.83 -8.61
C PHE A 154 6.10 3.29 -7.58
N VAL A 155 6.39 3.42 -6.27
CA VAL A 155 5.51 2.92 -5.19
C VAL A 155 4.15 3.59 -5.22
N LEU A 156 4.03 4.82 -5.76
CA LEU A 156 2.78 5.58 -5.84
C LEU A 156 1.79 5.07 -6.90
N TRP A 157 2.11 3.99 -7.62
CA TRP A 157 1.16 3.31 -8.51
C TRP A 157 -0.15 2.95 -7.78
N PHE A 158 -0.08 2.55 -6.51
CA PHE A 158 -1.27 2.26 -5.69
C PHE A 158 -2.10 3.53 -5.50
N LEU A 159 -1.46 4.67 -5.21
CA LEU A 159 -2.15 5.93 -4.98
C LEU A 159 -2.81 6.45 -6.27
N ARG A 160 -2.14 6.30 -7.42
CA ARG A 160 -2.69 6.56 -8.75
C ARG A 160 -3.96 5.74 -8.99
N ASN A 161 -3.89 4.43 -8.79
CA ASN A 161 -5.03 3.54 -8.98
C ASN A 161 -6.16 3.88 -8.00
N LEU A 162 -5.85 4.22 -6.75
CA LEU A 162 -6.85 4.65 -5.78
C LEU A 162 -7.54 5.96 -6.20
N ILE A 163 -6.82 6.93 -6.78
CA ILE A 163 -7.42 8.16 -7.33
C ILE A 163 -8.41 7.81 -8.45
N LEU A 164 -8.02 6.93 -9.38
CA LEU A 164 -8.89 6.47 -10.46
C LEU A 164 -10.14 5.75 -9.92
N ILE A 165 -9.98 4.87 -8.94
CA ILE A 165 -11.09 4.15 -8.30
C ILE A 165 -12.03 5.13 -7.57
N VAL A 166 -11.50 6.15 -6.91
CA VAL A 166 -12.32 7.20 -6.28
C VAL A 166 -13.12 7.98 -7.33
N ILE A 167 -12.54 8.28 -8.48
CA ILE A 167 -13.25 8.92 -9.60
C ILE A 167 -14.36 8.00 -10.13
N LEU A 168 -14.12 6.70 -10.17
CA LEU A 168 -15.08 5.68 -10.59
C LEU A 168 -16.07 5.26 -9.47
N SER A 169 -15.97 5.85 -8.28
CA SER A 169 -16.84 5.50 -7.14
C SER A 169 -18.34 5.69 -7.36
N PRO A 170 -18.85 6.56 -8.27
CA PRO A 170 -20.26 6.58 -8.62
C PRO A 170 -20.77 5.23 -9.18
N LEU A 171 -19.95 4.51 -9.96
CA LEU A 171 -20.30 3.18 -10.46
C LEU A 171 -20.40 2.16 -9.30
N VAL A 172 -19.46 2.24 -8.35
CA VAL A 172 -19.49 1.43 -7.12
C VAL A 172 -20.77 1.73 -6.33
N SER A 173 -21.09 3.02 -6.14
CA SER A 173 -22.30 3.48 -5.45
C SER A 173 -23.58 2.93 -6.08
N TRP A 174 -23.69 2.98 -7.40
CA TRP A 174 -24.83 2.41 -8.13
C TRP A 174 -24.97 0.90 -7.87
N ALA A 175 -23.89 0.13 -8.02
CA ALA A 175 -23.93 -1.32 -7.81
C ALA A 175 -24.27 -1.70 -6.36
N LEU A 176 -23.73 -0.97 -5.38
CA LEU A 176 -24.02 -1.19 -3.96
C LEU A 176 -25.50 -0.96 -3.59
N GLN A 177 -26.18 -0.06 -4.30
CA GLN A 177 -27.60 0.24 -4.08
C GLN A 177 -28.52 -0.86 -4.60
N VAL A 178 -28.09 -1.62 -5.61
CA VAL A 178 -28.82 -2.80 -6.11
C VAL A 178 -28.61 -3.98 -5.18
N ASN A 179 -27.35 -4.33 -4.93
CA ASN A 179 -26.95 -5.36 -3.97
C ASN A 179 -25.51 -5.08 -3.55
N ARG A 180 -25.24 -5.04 -2.24
CA ARG A 180 -23.90 -4.75 -1.69
C ARG A 180 -22.80 -5.64 -2.29
N TRP A 181 -23.08 -6.88 -2.67
CA TRP A 181 -22.10 -7.80 -3.24
C TRP A 181 -22.02 -7.74 -4.77
N LEU A 182 -22.92 -7.01 -5.43
CA LEU A 182 -22.87 -6.82 -6.88
C LEU A 182 -21.62 -6.05 -7.29
N ALA A 183 -21.22 -5.01 -6.54
CA ALA A 183 -20.03 -4.22 -6.87
C ALA A 183 -18.75 -5.07 -6.98
N PRO A 184 -18.31 -5.82 -5.94
CA PRO A 184 -17.12 -6.67 -6.06
C PRO A 184 -17.28 -7.78 -7.11
N ALA A 185 -18.49 -8.33 -7.30
CA ALA A 185 -18.74 -9.35 -8.33
C ALA A 185 -18.56 -8.81 -9.76
N LEU A 186 -19.08 -7.60 -10.04
CA LEU A 186 -18.90 -6.94 -11.35
C LEU A 186 -17.43 -6.71 -11.67
N PHE A 187 -16.64 -6.25 -10.71
CA PHE A 187 -15.20 -6.03 -10.92
C PHE A 187 -14.41 -7.33 -11.02
N PHE A 188 -14.84 -8.39 -10.32
CA PHE A 188 -14.28 -9.73 -10.51
C PHE A 188 -14.49 -10.22 -11.94
N ILE A 189 -15.71 -10.10 -12.47
CA ILE A 189 -16.03 -10.46 -13.86
C ILE A 189 -15.22 -9.61 -14.83
N ALA A 190 -15.14 -8.30 -14.62
CA ALA A 190 -14.36 -7.40 -15.47
C ALA A 190 -12.86 -7.73 -15.47
N ALA A 191 -12.29 -8.06 -14.30
CA ALA A 191 -10.90 -8.49 -14.18
C ALA A 191 -10.67 -9.81 -14.93
N TYR A 192 -11.60 -10.76 -14.83
CA TYR A 192 -11.52 -12.03 -15.53
C TYR A 192 -11.61 -11.87 -17.06
N MET A 193 -12.56 -11.07 -17.55
CA MET A 193 -12.75 -10.82 -18.99
C MET A 193 -11.56 -10.10 -19.65
N THR A 194 -10.81 -9.33 -18.88
CA THR A 194 -9.62 -8.60 -19.35
C THR A 194 -8.32 -9.38 -19.12
N GLY A 195 -8.41 -10.67 -18.76
CA GLY A 195 -7.27 -11.54 -18.53
C GLY A 195 -6.40 -11.10 -17.35
N HIS A 196 -6.95 -10.33 -16.40
CA HIS A 196 -6.23 -9.69 -15.29
C HIS A 196 -5.09 -8.75 -15.73
N ALA A 197 -4.92 -8.55 -17.04
CA ALA A 197 -3.91 -7.73 -17.70
C ALA A 197 -4.45 -6.35 -18.11
N ALA A 198 -5.64 -5.98 -17.63
CA ALA A 198 -6.24 -4.68 -17.90
C ALA A 198 -5.25 -3.54 -17.63
N PHE A 199 -5.37 -2.47 -18.44
CA PHE A 199 -4.56 -1.26 -18.32
C PHE A 199 -4.44 -0.81 -16.85
N LEU A 200 -3.20 -0.68 -16.38
CA LEU A 200 -2.83 -0.28 -15.01
C LEU A 200 -3.33 -1.19 -13.87
N ARG A 201 -3.85 -2.40 -14.14
CA ARG A 201 -4.38 -3.37 -13.15
C ARG A 201 -5.58 -2.87 -12.33
N VAL A 202 -6.24 -1.79 -12.75
CA VAL A 202 -7.34 -1.13 -12.03
C VAL A 202 -8.50 -2.07 -11.66
N PRO A 203 -8.97 -2.99 -12.54
CA PRO A 203 -10.11 -3.86 -12.22
C PRO A 203 -9.87 -4.76 -11.00
N VAL A 204 -8.66 -5.29 -10.81
CA VAL A 204 -8.34 -6.17 -9.68
C VAL A 204 -8.35 -5.39 -8.37
N ASP A 205 -7.72 -4.21 -8.36
CA ASP A 205 -7.71 -3.31 -7.20
C ASP A 205 -9.12 -2.88 -6.77
N MET A 206 -9.99 -2.70 -7.77
CA MET A 206 -11.40 -2.37 -7.61
C MET A 206 -12.19 -3.46 -6.86
N ILE A 207 -11.82 -4.74 -7.01
CA ILE A 207 -12.44 -5.85 -6.26
C ILE A 207 -12.26 -5.59 -4.76
N TYR A 208 -11.03 -5.32 -4.31
CA TYR A 208 -10.72 -5.12 -2.90
C TYR A 208 -11.36 -3.85 -2.33
N PHE A 209 -11.32 -2.74 -3.08
CA PHE A 209 -12.02 -1.52 -2.71
C PHE A 209 -13.54 -1.73 -2.61
N ALA A 210 -14.14 -2.40 -3.59
CA ALA A 210 -15.58 -2.67 -3.61
C ALA A 210 -16.00 -3.63 -2.49
N THR A 211 -15.18 -4.62 -2.13
CA THR A 211 -15.43 -5.48 -0.95
C THR A 211 -15.44 -4.66 0.33
N GLY A 212 -14.50 -3.72 0.50
CA GLY A 212 -14.50 -2.78 1.63
C GLY A 212 -15.77 -1.93 1.67
N ALA A 213 -16.18 -1.42 0.52
CA ALA A 213 -17.40 -0.62 0.37
C ALA A 213 -18.68 -1.43 0.69
N ALA A 214 -18.76 -2.68 0.24
CA ALA A 214 -19.85 -3.61 0.51
C ALA A 214 -19.98 -3.97 2.00
N MET A 215 -18.84 -4.12 2.68
CA MET A 215 -18.82 -4.35 4.12
C MET A 215 -19.24 -3.10 4.90
N ALA A 216 -18.81 -1.92 4.47
CA ALA A 216 -19.25 -0.66 5.06
C ALA A 216 -20.75 -0.42 4.91
N SER A 217 -21.33 -0.78 3.76
CA SER A 217 -22.77 -0.59 3.49
C SER A 217 -23.68 -1.48 4.33
N SER A 218 -23.14 -2.50 5.01
CA SER A 218 -23.89 -3.29 6.00
C SER A 218 -24.27 -2.49 7.24
N GLY A 219 -23.60 -1.35 7.49
CA GLY A 219 -23.88 -0.47 8.62
C GLY A 219 -23.51 -1.04 10.00
N SER A 220 -22.89 -2.21 10.05
CA SER A 220 -22.51 -2.93 11.28
C SER A 220 -21.00 -3.16 11.34
N THR A 221 -20.44 -3.02 12.54
CA THR A 221 -19.04 -3.37 12.81
C THR A 221 -18.80 -4.88 12.78
N SER A 222 -19.84 -5.72 12.87
CA SER A 222 -19.74 -7.20 12.83
C SER A 222 -19.05 -7.75 11.57
N ALA A 223 -19.10 -6.99 10.47
CA ALA A 223 -18.37 -7.33 9.25
C ALA A 223 -16.85 -7.39 9.52
N ILE A 224 -16.35 -6.46 10.36
CA ILE A 224 -14.95 -6.32 10.77
C ILE A 224 -14.66 -7.09 12.06
N ARG A 225 -15.61 -7.09 13.00
CA ARG A 225 -15.54 -7.73 14.32
C ARG A 225 -16.33 -9.03 14.29
N GLY A 226 -15.66 -10.13 13.97
CA GLY A 226 -16.28 -11.46 13.89
C GLY A 226 -15.29 -12.57 14.21
N ASN A 227 -15.77 -13.81 14.25
CA ASN A 227 -14.94 -14.97 14.53
C ASN A 227 -13.78 -15.07 13.52
N ILE A 228 -12.55 -15.11 14.00
CA ILE A 228 -11.34 -15.20 13.17
C ILE A 228 -11.18 -16.58 12.50
N ILE A 229 -11.73 -17.65 13.08
CA ILE A 229 -11.46 -19.03 12.66
C ILE A 229 -11.89 -19.28 11.20
N PRO A 230 -13.12 -18.96 10.75
CA PRO A 230 -13.54 -19.27 9.39
C PRO A 230 -12.65 -18.67 8.28
N PRO A 231 -12.34 -17.35 8.27
CA PRO A 231 -11.47 -16.80 7.24
C PRO A 231 -10.02 -17.31 7.35
N THR A 232 -9.52 -17.62 8.55
CA THR A 232 -8.19 -18.24 8.72
C THR A 232 -8.15 -19.64 8.11
N VAL A 233 -9.12 -20.50 8.42
CA VAL A 233 -9.18 -21.87 7.88
C VAL A 233 -9.31 -21.83 6.36
N ALA A 234 -10.20 -20.98 5.83
CA ALA A 234 -10.34 -20.81 4.39
C ALA A 234 -9.03 -20.34 3.73
N TRP A 235 -8.35 -19.36 4.32
CA TRP A 235 -7.08 -18.85 3.81
C TRP A 235 -5.97 -19.94 3.82
N LEU A 236 -5.87 -20.72 4.90
CA LEU A 236 -4.92 -21.85 4.98
C LEU A 236 -5.21 -22.94 3.95
N ILE A 237 -6.47 -23.28 3.72
CA ILE A 237 -6.86 -24.24 2.67
C ILE A 237 -6.44 -23.71 1.29
N LEU A 238 -6.68 -22.44 1.00
CA LEU A 238 -6.31 -21.83 -0.28
C LEU A 238 -4.78 -21.74 -0.46
N ILE A 239 -4.01 -21.57 0.62
CA ILE A 239 -2.55 -21.69 0.59
C ILE A 239 -2.15 -23.09 0.17
N VAL A 240 -2.70 -24.13 0.81
CA VAL A 240 -2.38 -25.52 0.48
C VAL A 240 -2.70 -25.80 -0.98
N LEU A 241 -3.90 -25.45 -1.44
CA LEU A 241 -4.31 -25.61 -2.84
C LEU A 241 -3.36 -24.89 -3.82
N SER A 242 -2.91 -23.69 -3.44
CA SER A 242 -1.97 -22.90 -4.23
C SER A 242 -0.55 -23.48 -4.23
N ALA A 243 -0.11 -24.09 -3.12
CA ALA A 243 1.25 -24.61 -2.95
C ALA A 243 1.42 -25.99 -3.58
N THR A 244 0.36 -26.80 -3.61
CA THR A 244 0.36 -28.13 -4.23
C THR A 244 -0.02 -28.10 -5.71
N GLU A 245 -0.24 -26.91 -6.29
CA GLU A 245 -0.77 -26.73 -7.65
C GLU A 245 -2.03 -27.59 -7.93
N ALA A 246 -2.86 -27.79 -6.91
CA ALA A 246 -4.02 -28.69 -6.99
C ALA A 246 -5.15 -28.14 -7.89
N ILE A 247 -5.01 -26.89 -8.34
CA ILE A 247 -6.00 -26.18 -9.15
C ILE A 247 -5.37 -25.88 -10.53
N PRO A 248 -6.11 -26.08 -11.64
CA PRO A 248 -5.61 -25.77 -12.98
C PRO A 248 -5.05 -24.35 -13.09
N GLN A 249 -3.95 -24.18 -13.83
CA GLN A 249 -3.26 -22.89 -13.96
C GLN A 249 -4.19 -21.77 -14.46
N GLN A 250 -5.19 -22.09 -15.29
CA GLN A 250 -6.18 -21.13 -15.79
C GLN A 250 -7.02 -20.50 -14.67
N LEU A 251 -7.17 -21.18 -13.53
CA LEU A 251 -7.91 -20.71 -12.36
C LEU A 251 -6.99 -20.07 -11.29
N SER A 252 -5.67 -20.02 -11.52
CA SER A 252 -4.70 -19.40 -10.60
C SER A 252 -5.03 -17.93 -10.25
N PRO A 253 -5.48 -17.07 -11.19
CA PRO A 253 -5.91 -15.71 -10.84
C PRO A 253 -7.12 -15.68 -9.91
N THR A 254 -8.10 -16.56 -10.14
CA THR A 254 -9.28 -16.71 -9.27
C THR A 254 -8.88 -17.15 -7.86
N LEU A 255 -7.99 -18.15 -7.78
CA LEU A 255 -7.43 -18.61 -6.51
C LEU A 255 -6.72 -17.48 -5.76
N THR A 256 -5.96 -16.65 -6.49
CA THR A 256 -5.25 -15.49 -5.93
C THR A 256 -6.22 -14.46 -5.35
N VAL A 257 -7.32 -14.15 -6.05
CA VAL A 257 -8.35 -13.23 -5.53
C VAL A 257 -9.03 -13.83 -4.28
N ALA A 258 -9.40 -15.11 -4.31
CA ALA A 258 -10.02 -15.78 -3.16
C ALA A 258 -9.10 -15.81 -1.94
N LEU A 259 -7.81 -16.15 -2.15
CA LEU A 259 -6.78 -16.13 -1.13
C LEU A 259 -6.60 -14.73 -0.54
N THR A 260 -6.55 -13.71 -1.40
CA THR A 260 -6.40 -12.33 -0.96
C THR A 260 -7.60 -11.86 -0.15
N LEU A 261 -8.83 -12.14 -0.60
CA LEU A 261 -10.07 -11.75 0.10
C LEU A 261 -10.20 -12.42 1.48
N THR A 262 -9.91 -13.72 1.57
CA THR A 262 -9.94 -14.44 2.85
C THR A 262 -8.85 -13.95 3.80
N GLY A 263 -7.62 -13.74 3.28
CA GLY A 263 -6.50 -13.19 4.04
C GLY A 263 -6.77 -11.77 4.54
N LEU A 264 -7.47 -10.96 3.74
CA LEU A 264 -7.87 -9.61 4.09
C LEU A 264 -8.87 -9.57 5.25
N ILE A 265 -9.92 -10.40 5.18
CA ILE A 265 -10.93 -10.51 6.26
C ILE A 265 -10.28 -11.01 7.54
N MET A 266 -9.40 -12.02 7.43
CA MET A 266 -8.62 -12.57 8.53
C MET A 266 -7.76 -11.50 9.19
N THR A 267 -6.99 -10.73 8.41
CA THR A 267 -6.10 -9.67 8.90
C THR A 267 -6.87 -8.54 9.61
N VAL A 268 -8.01 -8.12 9.06
CA VAL A 268 -8.86 -7.09 9.67
C VAL A 268 -9.46 -7.57 10.99
N ARG A 269 -9.85 -8.85 11.09
CA ARG A 269 -10.35 -9.46 12.34
C ARG A 269 -9.25 -9.61 13.40
N ILE A 270 -8.03 -9.98 12.99
CA ILE A 270 -6.86 -9.98 13.88
C ILE A 270 -6.65 -8.58 14.46
N ALA A 271 -6.61 -7.57 13.61
CA ALA A 271 -6.43 -6.19 14.04
C ALA A 271 -7.53 -5.73 15.01
N ALA A 272 -8.79 -6.06 14.73
CA ALA A 272 -9.90 -5.80 15.63
C ALA A 272 -9.68 -6.45 17.01
N ALA A 273 -9.31 -7.72 17.03
CA ALA A 273 -9.08 -8.47 18.26
C ALA A 273 -7.81 -7.99 19.02
N CYS A 274 -6.82 -7.42 18.34
CA CYS A 274 -5.67 -6.78 18.96
C CYS A 274 -6.07 -5.45 19.61
N VAL A 275 -6.79 -4.59 18.89
CA VAL A 275 -7.27 -3.31 19.42
C VAL A 275 -8.17 -3.50 20.63
N ASP A 276 -9.05 -4.51 20.62
CA ASP A 276 -9.90 -4.85 21.77
C ASP A 276 -9.12 -5.28 23.02
N ARG A 277 -7.90 -5.80 22.82
CA ARG A 277 -6.97 -6.14 23.90
C ARG A 277 -6.06 -4.97 24.31
N GLY A 278 -6.30 -3.78 23.78
CA GLY A 278 -5.53 -2.58 24.07
C GLY A 278 -4.27 -2.38 23.23
N CYS A 279 -4.06 -3.19 22.17
CA CYS A 279 -2.94 -2.97 21.27
C CYS A 279 -3.13 -1.66 20.48
N SER A 280 -2.08 -0.85 20.40
CA SER A 280 -2.09 0.39 19.61
C SER A 280 -0.73 0.62 18.96
N VAL A 281 -0.74 1.37 17.86
CA VAL A 281 0.49 1.84 17.22
C VAL A 281 0.79 3.25 17.73
N PRO A 282 2.04 3.55 18.14
CA PRO A 282 2.44 4.89 18.56
C PRO A 282 2.01 5.96 17.55
N ARG A 283 1.43 7.07 18.03
CA ARG A 283 0.93 8.17 17.17
C ARG A 283 1.99 8.67 16.19
N PHE A 284 3.26 8.71 16.62
CA PHE A 284 4.38 9.09 15.76
C PHE A 284 4.49 8.21 14.51
N LEU A 285 4.43 6.89 14.67
CA LEU A 285 4.53 5.93 13.56
C LEU A 285 3.30 6.01 12.63
N THR A 286 2.11 6.20 13.21
CA THR A 286 0.87 6.37 12.45
C THR A 286 0.87 7.65 11.60
N SER A 287 1.40 8.76 12.14
CA SER A 287 1.57 10.01 11.36
C SER A 287 2.66 9.88 10.29
N ALA A 288 3.71 9.10 10.55
CA ALA A 288 4.82 8.90 9.62
C ALA A 288 4.48 7.98 8.43
N THR A 289 3.45 7.12 8.55
CA THR A 289 3.15 6.06 7.57
C THR A 289 3.10 6.54 6.12
N PHE A 290 2.38 7.62 5.82
CA PHE A 290 2.26 8.09 4.44
C PHE A 290 3.58 8.65 3.90
N PHE A 291 4.34 9.36 4.75
CA PHE A 291 5.65 9.87 4.36
C PHE A 291 6.61 8.74 4.06
N ILE A 292 6.72 7.76 4.96
CA ILE A 292 7.60 6.58 4.79
C ILE A 292 7.24 5.85 3.51
N TYR A 293 5.93 5.64 3.26
CA TYR A 293 5.44 5.01 2.04
C TYR A 293 5.91 5.70 0.76
N ALA A 294 5.82 7.02 0.65
CA ALA A 294 6.26 7.71 -0.56
C ALA A 294 7.79 7.85 -0.61
N PHE A 295 8.43 8.11 0.53
CA PHE A 295 9.85 8.43 0.57
C PHE A 295 10.76 7.22 0.29
N HIS A 296 10.44 6.03 0.83
CA HIS A 296 11.33 4.85 0.68
C HIS A 296 11.53 4.43 -0.79
N GLY A 297 10.49 4.58 -1.63
CA GLY A 297 10.55 4.25 -3.05
C GLY A 297 11.64 5.01 -3.81
N LEU A 298 12.00 6.21 -3.35
CA LEU A 298 13.00 7.05 -4.02
C LEU A 298 14.42 6.48 -3.94
N PHE A 299 14.72 5.65 -2.93
CA PHE A 299 16.07 5.17 -2.64
C PHE A 299 16.18 3.67 -2.30
N ALA A 300 15.08 2.93 -2.17
CA ALA A 300 15.07 1.50 -1.83
C ALA A 300 16.01 0.66 -2.72
N THR A 301 16.02 0.91 -4.04
CA THR A 301 16.94 0.22 -4.96
C THR A 301 18.40 0.49 -4.65
N ILE A 302 18.74 1.71 -4.26
CA ILE A 302 20.13 2.09 -3.93
C ILE A 302 20.55 1.40 -2.64
N VAL A 303 19.70 1.44 -1.61
CA VAL A 303 19.97 0.76 -0.33
C VAL A 303 20.19 -0.72 -0.56
N ARG A 304 19.25 -1.39 -1.22
CA ARG A 304 19.31 -2.83 -1.50
C ARG A 304 20.59 -3.23 -2.25
N LYS A 305 20.91 -2.54 -3.35
CA LYS A 305 22.15 -2.80 -4.11
C LYS A 305 23.40 -2.56 -3.28
N SER A 306 23.42 -1.50 -2.47
CA SER A 306 24.56 -1.17 -1.61
C SER A 306 24.78 -2.25 -0.54
N VAL A 307 23.70 -2.71 0.10
CA VAL A 307 23.78 -3.77 1.12
C VAL A 307 24.27 -5.08 0.51
N THR A 308 23.81 -5.44 -0.69
CA THR A 308 24.29 -6.63 -1.43
C THR A 308 25.78 -6.57 -1.77
N ILE A 309 26.33 -5.38 -2.05
CA ILE A 309 27.78 -5.20 -2.29
C ILE A 309 28.58 -5.44 -0.99
N VAL A 310 28.08 -4.94 0.13
CA VAL A 310 28.75 -5.06 1.44
C VAL A 310 28.62 -6.47 2.01
N ILE A 311 27.46 -7.10 1.83
CA ILE A 311 27.15 -8.44 2.31
C ILE A 311 26.76 -9.30 1.10
N PRO A 312 27.72 -10.02 0.49
CA PRO A 312 27.42 -10.91 -0.63
C PRO A 312 26.42 -12.00 -0.20
N PRO A 313 25.24 -12.11 -0.84
CA PRO A 313 24.20 -13.07 -0.46
C PRO A 313 24.50 -14.45 -1.07
N VAL A 314 25.44 -15.16 -0.46
CA VAL A 314 25.92 -16.49 -0.89
C VAL A 314 25.38 -17.64 -0.03
N SER A 315 24.75 -17.34 1.10
CA SER A 315 24.13 -18.30 2.01
C SER A 315 22.78 -17.79 2.51
N ASP A 316 21.90 -18.68 2.99
CA ASP A 316 20.61 -18.32 3.58
C ASP A 316 20.74 -17.23 4.66
N LEU A 317 21.75 -17.33 5.53
CA LEU A 317 22.01 -16.34 6.59
C LEU A 317 22.38 -14.98 6.02
N THR A 318 23.31 -14.94 5.05
CA THR A 318 23.70 -13.69 4.39
C THR A 318 22.55 -13.09 3.58
N CYS A 319 21.70 -13.90 2.96
CA CYS A 319 20.50 -13.44 2.28
C CYS A 319 19.51 -12.81 3.27
N ALA A 320 19.27 -13.45 4.42
CA ALA A 320 18.45 -12.88 5.48
C ALA A 320 19.04 -11.56 6.01
N ALA A 321 20.36 -11.50 6.19
CA ALA A 321 21.05 -10.29 6.62
C ALA A 321 20.90 -9.14 5.60
N VAL A 322 21.04 -9.41 4.30
CA VAL A 322 20.81 -8.41 3.24
C VAL A 322 19.37 -7.93 3.25
N TYR A 323 18.40 -8.85 3.33
CA TYR A 323 16.98 -8.54 3.29
C TYR A 323 16.53 -7.67 4.48
N PHE A 324 16.79 -8.14 5.71
CA PHE A 324 16.40 -7.42 6.92
C PHE A 324 17.27 -6.19 7.18
N GLY A 325 18.55 -6.22 6.76
CA GLY A 325 19.43 -5.06 6.78
C GLY A 325 18.93 -3.94 5.88
N SER A 326 18.52 -4.26 4.65
CA SER A 326 17.91 -3.30 3.72
C SER A 326 16.62 -2.71 4.32
N PHE A 327 15.75 -3.55 4.89
CA PHE A 327 14.53 -3.09 5.56
C PHE A 327 14.81 -2.13 6.73
N ALA A 328 15.76 -2.47 7.60
CA ALA A 328 16.12 -1.63 8.74
C ALA A 328 16.67 -0.27 8.31
N ILE A 329 17.48 -0.24 7.25
CA ILE A 329 18.02 0.99 6.69
C ILE A 329 16.91 1.82 6.03
N ASP A 330 16.07 1.22 5.18
CA ASP A 330 14.98 1.92 4.48
C ASP A 330 13.99 2.54 5.47
N LEU A 331 13.56 1.76 6.46
CA LEU A 331 12.65 2.24 7.51
C LEU A 331 13.32 3.30 8.39
N GLY A 332 14.57 3.06 8.82
CA GLY A 332 15.32 3.96 9.69
C GLY A 332 15.58 5.32 9.05
N LEU A 333 16.06 5.34 7.80
CA LEU A 333 16.27 6.58 7.03
C LEU A 333 14.96 7.32 6.80
N SER A 334 13.88 6.60 6.50
CA SER A 334 12.56 7.22 6.31
C SER A 334 12.01 7.85 7.59
N LEU A 335 12.17 7.19 8.73
CA LEU A 335 11.77 7.73 10.04
C LEU A 335 12.62 8.94 10.43
N LEU A 336 13.93 8.89 10.19
CA LEU A 336 14.83 10.01 10.44
C LEU A 336 14.49 11.22 9.56
N ALA A 337 14.24 11.00 8.26
CA ALA A 337 13.83 12.04 7.33
C ALA A 337 12.49 12.65 7.76
N PHE A 338 11.50 11.83 8.15
CA PHE A 338 10.22 12.32 8.67
C PHE A 338 10.40 13.18 9.93
N ALA A 339 11.16 12.69 10.91
CA ALA A 339 11.43 13.42 12.15
C ALA A 339 12.14 14.76 11.89
N THR A 340 13.07 14.78 10.95
CA THR A 340 13.83 15.97 10.54
C THR A 340 12.93 16.97 9.83
N MET A 341 12.18 16.55 8.81
CA MET A 341 11.21 17.37 8.09
C MET A 341 10.16 17.98 9.02
N ARG A 342 9.72 17.22 10.04
CA ARG A 342 8.76 17.70 11.04
C ARG A 342 9.29 18.85 11.87
N ARG A 343 10.60 18.91 12.10
CA ARG A 343 11.26 20.00 12.84
C ARG A 343 11.59 21.20 11.92
N ILE A 344 12.10 20.95 10.72
CA ILE A 344 12.65 21.99 9.84
C ILE A 344 11.57 22.66 8.99
N CYS A 345 10.71 21.88 8.33
CA CYS A 345 9.72 22.39 7.37
C CYS A 345 8.35 21.69 7.52
N PRO A 346 7.69 21.83 8.68
CA PRO A 346 6.44 21.12 9.00
C PRO A 346 5.28 21.44 8.04
N ARG A 347 5.26 22.64 7.44
CA ARG A 347 4.25 23.01 6.44
C ARG A 347 4.41 22.20 5.15
N THR A 348 5.62 22.08 4.65
CA THR A 348 5.95 21.24 3.49
C THR A 348 5.63 19.78 3.78
N LEU A 349 6.03 19.28 4.96
CA LEU A 349 5.70 17.92 5.40
C LEU A 349 4.18 17.68 5.42
N SER A 350 3.39 18.64 5.93
CA SER A 350 1.94 18.54 5.95
C SER A 350 1.36 18.40 4.53
N VAL A 351 1.83 19.19 3.57
CA VAL A 351 1.42 19.08 2.14
C VAL A 351 1.82 17.71 1.58
N LEU A 352 3.07 17.28 1.77
CA LEU A 352 3.56 15.97 1.34
C LEU A 352 2.81 14.80 1.97
N CYS A 353 2.21 14.98 3.15
CA CYS A 353 1.40 13.97 3.84
C CYS A 353 -0.12 14.12 3.61
N GLY A 354 -0.54 15.01 2.71
CA GLY A 354 -1.95 15.20 2.35
C GLY A 354 -2.76 15.98 3.39
N MET A 355 -2.10 16.86 4.12
CA MET A 355 -2.67 17.77 5.13
C MET A 355 -3.49 17.04 6.22
N ARG A 356 -3.09 15.81 6.54
CA ARG A 356 -3.72 14.95 7.56
C ARG A 356 -3.38 15.42 8.97
N ASP A 357 -2.17 15.93 9.14
CA ASP A 357 -1.74 16.59 10.37
C ASP A 357 -2.18 18.06 10.31
N LYS A 358 -3.28 18.39 11.00
CA LYS A 358 -3.39 19.74 11.54
C LYS A 358 -2.17 19.93 12.43
N PRO A 359 -1.41 21.04 12.30
CA PRO A 359 -0.31 21.29 13.23
C PRO A 359 -0.88 21.16 14.63
N LEU A 360 -0.31 20.24 15.44
CA LEU A 360 -0.58 20.22 16.87
C LEU A 360 -0.34 21.65 17.31
N LYS A 361 -1.39 22.33 17.81
CA LYS A 361 -1.19 23.58 18.53
C LYS A 361 -0.10 23.27 19.55
N GLN A 362 1.02 23.98 19.46
CA GLN A 362 2.05 23.94 20.50
C GLN A 362 1.32 24.01 21.84
N ASP A 363 1.65 23.07 22.74
CA ASP A 363 1.02 22.91 24.04
C ASP A 363 0.78 24.29 24.67
N GLN A 364 -0.47 24.76 24.61
CA GLN A 364 -0.86 25.87 25.46
C GLN A 364 -0.91 25.30 26.88
N PRO A 365 -0.20 25.89 27.85
CA PRO A 365 -0.26 25.42 29.21
C PRO A 365 -1.73 25.45 29.65
N VAL A 366 -2.22 24.30 30.10
CA VAL A 366 -3.53 24.18 30.73
C VAL A 366 -3.46 25.01 32.01
N ILE A 367 -3.94 26.26 31.93
CA ILE A 367 -4.21 27.07 33.12
C ILE A 367 -5.39 26.35 33.80
N ARG A 368 -5.10 25.62 34.87
CA ARG A 368 -6.14 25.10 35.75
C ARG A 368 -6.78 26.32 36.43
N PRO A 369 -8.11 26.46 36.43
CA PRO A 369 -8.74 27.43 37.30
C PRO A 369 -8.45 27.02 38.75
N GLU A 370 -7.84 27.93 39.51
CA GLU A 370 -7.76 27.83 40.96
C GLU A 370 -9.18 27.71 41.51
N CYS A 371 -9.43 26.69 42.32
CA CYS A 371 -10.66 26.59 43.09
C CYS A 371 -10.71 27.77 44.06
N ILE A 372 -11.77 28.58 43.95
CA ILE A 372 -12.28 29.44 45.02
C ILE A 372 -13.64 28.88 45.42
#